data_AF-A0A317HTJ3-F1
#
_entry.id   AF-A0A317HTJ3-F1
#
_cell.length_a   1.000
_cell.length_b   1.000
_cell.length_c   1.000
_cell.angle_alpha   90.00
_cell.angle_beta   90.00
_cell.angle_gamma   90.00
#
_symmetry.space_group_name_H-M   'P 1'
#
loop_
_entity.id
_entity.type
_entity.pdbx_description
1 polymer ?
#
loop_
_entity_poly.entity_id
_entity_poly.type
_entity_poly.pdbx_seq_one_letter_code
_entity_poly.pdbx_strand_id
1 'polypeptide(L)'
;MGLLEPNHSDKDDLNAIRHIATRVGRAGIATATAAALNNVEPPTAEEVAALLETMITALEASPAPEFEWTGLGRVLDSETLASLLNVSLSSLKRYQAGQRKTPDVIAARLHHLALVVGDLAGSYNDIGIRRWFNRKRTLLDGHSPADLLRGEWDPDQPGPARVRDLARELVTMSAT
;
A
#
# COMPACT_ATOMS: atom_id res chain seq x y z
N MET A 1 31.90 8.22 -0.76
CA MET A 1 31.04 9.31 -0.23
C MET A 1 30.41 8.76 1.03
N GLY A 2 30.86 9.21 2.20
CA GLY A 2 30.25 8.85 3.48
C GLY A 2 28.85 9.45 3.53
N LEU A 3 27.83 8.60 3.41
CA LEU A 3 26.42 8.97 3.34
C LEU A 3 25.66 8.69 4.64
N LEU A 4 26.37 8.30 5.69
CA LEU A 4 25.81 8.15 7.02
C LEU A 4 26.39 9.26 7.91
N GLU A 5 25.49 10.07 8.47
CA GLU A 5 25.81 10.92 9.61
C GLU A 5 26.45 10.03 10.68
N PRO A 6 27.59 10.40 11.29
CA PRO A 6 28.35 9.55 12.20
C PRO A 6 27.62 9.18 13.51
N ASN A 7 26.36 9.60 13.66
CA ASN A 7 25.53 9.43 14.85
C ASN A 7 24.21 8.68 14.60
N HIS A 8 23.94 8.13 13.41
CA HIS A 8 22.76 7.30 13.21
C HIS A 8 22.96 5.94 13.89
N SER A 9 22.17 5.66 14.92
CA SER A 9 22.36 4.46 15.74
C SER A 9 21.32 3.39 15.42
N ASP A 10 21.68 2.10 15.56
CA ASP A 10 20.74 0.97 15.44
C ASP A 10 19.50 1.12 16.36
N LYS A 11 19.64 1.88 17.46
CA LYS A 11 18.53 2.19 18.36
C LYS A 11 17.51 3.12 17.72
N ASP A 12 17.95 4.06 16.89
CA ASP A 12 17.06 4.99 16.19
C ASP A 12 16.24 4.26 15.13
N ASP A 13 16.86 3.32 14.39
CA ASP A 13 16.16 2.44 13.45
C ASP A 13 15.13 1.55 14.15
N LEU A 14 15.52 0.91 15.27
CA LEU A 14 14.59 0.09 16.04
C LEU A 14 13.42 0.92 16.60
N ASN A 15 13.67 2.15 17.02
CA ASN A 15 12.62 3.05 17.50
C ASN A 15 11.65 3.45 16.38
N ALA A 16 12.16 3.71 15.16
CA ALA A 16 11.32 3.96 14.00
C ALA A 16 10.44 2.74 13.67
N ILE A 17 11.03 1.54 13.68
CA ILE A 17 10.31 0.26 13.47
C ILE A 17 9.23 0.07 14.53
N ARG A 18 9.55 0.27 15.81
CA ARG A 18 8.59 0.18 16.93
C ARG A 18 7.45 1.18 16.80
N HIS A 19 7.73 2.40 16.34
CA HIS A 19 6.71 3.40 16.08
C HIS A 19 5.75 2.94 14.98
N ILE A 20 6.27 2.40 13.87
CA ILE A 20 5.45 1.84 12.79
C ILE A 20 4.63 0.66 13.31
N ALA A 21 5.26 -0.30 13.98
CA ALA A 21 4.62 -1.48 14.57
C ALA A 21 3.47 -1.11 15.51
N THR A 22 3.65 -0.08 16.34
CA THR A 22 2.61 0.43 17.23
C THR A 22 1.39 0.93 16.46
N ARG A 23 1.59 1.63 15.34
CA ARG A 23 0.48 2.11 14.50
C ARG A 23 -0.25 0.94 13.82
N VAL A 24 0.51 -0.02 13.30
CA VAL A 24 -0.05 -1.25 12.68
C VAL A 24 -0.88 -2.04 13.69
N GLY A 25 -0.35 -2.25 14.90
CA GLY A 25 -1.07 -2.92 15.98
C GLY A 25 -2.32 -2.17 16.44
N ARG A 26 -2.31 -0.83 16.49
CA ARG A 26 -3.50 -0.01 16.79
C ARG A 26 -4.60 -0.14 15.74
N ALA A 27 -4.24 -0.45 14.49
CA ALA A 27 -5.20 -0.76 13.43
C ALA A 27 -5.74 -2.20 13.53
N GLY A 28 -5.31 -2.99 14.52
CA GLY A 28 -5.69 -4.39 14.69
C GLY A 28 -4.94 -5.35 13.77
N ILE A 29 -3.93 -4.89 13.05
CA ILE A 29 -3.14 -5.69 12.10
C ILE A 29 -1.86 -6.16 12.79
N ALA A 30 -1.46 -7.42 12.55
CA ALA A 30 -0.22 -8.00 13.06
C ALA A 30 0.03 -7.75 14.57
N THR A 31 -1.01 -7.79 15.41
CA THR A 31 -0.94 -7.33 16.81
C THR A 31 0.09 -8.09 17.64
N ALA A 32 0.22 -9.40 17.43
CA ALA A 32 1.24 -10.22 18.09
C ALA A 32 2.67 -9.82 17.66
N THR A 33 2.89 -9.61 16.36
CA THR A 33 4.16 -9.14 15.80
C THR A 33 4.52 -7.75 16.32
N ALA A 34 3.54 -6.85 16.39
CA ALA A 34 3.71 -5.52 16.94
C ALA A 34 4.08 -5.56 18.43
N ALA A 35 3.49 -6.46 19.21
CA ALA A 35 3.85 -6.67 20.61
C ALA A 35 5.28 -7.22 20.74
N ALA A 36 5.68 -8.17 19.90
CA ALA A 36 7.03 -8.74 19.89
C ALA A 36 8.12 -7.69 19.60
N LEU A 37 7.88 -6.80 18.62
CA LEU A 37 8.81 -5.69 18.32
C LEU A 37 8.92 -4.68 19.48
N ASN A 38 7.86 -4.53 20.28
CA ASN A 38 7.81 -3.64 21.44
C ASN A 38 8.18 -4.33 22.76
N ASN A 39 8.74 -5.54 22.72
CA ASN A 39 9.15 -6.26 23.92
C ASN A 39 10.29 -5.52 24.66
N VAL A 40 10.39 -5.78 25.97
CA VAL A 40 11.37 -5.16 26.87
C VAL A 40 12.79 -5.54 26.45
N GLU A 41 13.02 -6.82 26.18
CA GLU A 41 14.24 -7.29 25.56
C GLU A 41 14.20 -6.98 24.06
N PRO A 42 15.18 -6.23 23.52
CA PRO A 42 15.19 -5.88 22.10
C PRO A 42 15.43 -7.14 21.26
N PRO A 43 14.65 -7.37 20.19
CA PRO A 43 14.89 -8.46 19.27
C PRO A 43 16.23 -8.28 18.56
N THR A 44 16.85 -9.41 18.21
CA THR A 44 18.02 -9.45 17.32
C THR A 44 17.66 -8.96 15.92
N ALA A 45 18.67 -8.61 15.11
CA ALA A 45 18.44 -8.15 13.74
C ALA A 45 17.71 -9.19 12.87
N GLU A 46 18.03 -10.48 13.05
CA GLU A 46 17.36 -11.58 12.32
C GLU A 46 15.89 -11.72 12.73
N GLU A 47 15.59 -11.61 14.02
CA GLU A 47 14.22 -11.60 14.52
C GLU A 47 13.44 -10.37 14.03
N VAL A 48 14.08 -9.19 14.00
CA VAL A 48 13.46 -7.98 13.44
C VAL A 48 13.08 -8.21 11.98
N ALA A 49 13.97 -8.79 11.16
CA ALA A 49 13.68 -9.07 9.76
C ALA A 49 12.46 -10.03 9.61
N ALA A 50 12.45 -11.14 10.35
CA ALA A 50 11.33 -12.09 10.32
C ALA A 50 10.00 -11.48 10.79
N LEU A 51 10.04 -10.62 11.82
CA LEU A 51 8.87 -9.88 12.30
C LEU A 51 8.38 -8.87 11.26
N LEU A 52 9.29 -8.19 10.57
CA LEU A 52 8.93 -7.26 9.49
C LEU A 52 8.27 -7.99 8.31
N GLU A 53 8.80 -9.14 7.89
CA GLU A 53 8.18 -9.96 6.82
C GLU A 53 6.77 -10.40 7.21
N THR A 54 6.59 -10.84 8.46
CA THR A 54 5.27 -11.21 8.99
C THR A 54 4.32 -10.01 8.99
N MET A 55 4.81 -8.83 9.37
CA MET A 55 4.02 -7.60 9.38
C MET A 55 3.64 -7.14 7.98
N ILE A 56 4.56 -7.20 7.01
CA ILE A 56 4.31 -6.90 5.61
C ILE A 56 3.21 -7.82 5.08
N THR A 57 3.33 -9.13 5.30
CA THR A 57 2.33 -10.12 4.87
C THR A 57 0.95 -9.81 5.46
N ALA A 58 0.88 -9.48 6.75
CA ALA A 58 -0.38 -9.13 7.41
C ALA A 58 -0.98 -7.83 6.87
N LEU A 59 -0.15 -6.83 6.58
CA LEU A 59 -0.59 -5.58 5.94
C LEU A 59 -1.11 -5.83 4.53
N GLU A 60 -0.43 -6.67 3.73
CA GLU A 60 -0.86 -7.03 2.38
C GLU A 60 -2.18 -7.81 2.30
N ALA A 61 -2.58 -8.45 3.41
CA ALA A 61 -3.80 -9.25 3.51
C ALA A 61 -4.96 -8.50 4.19
N SER A 62 -4.72 -7.33 4.78
CA SER A 62 -5.68 -6.66 5.66
C SER A 62 -6.02 -5.25 5.15
N PRO A 63 -7.20 -5.05 4.54
CA PRO A 63 -7.70 -3.72 4.22
C PRO A 63 -7.75 -2.81 5.45
N ALA A 64 -7.21 -1.60 5.31
CA ALA A 64 -7.18 -0.59 6.36
C ALA A 64 -7.71 0.78 5.86
N PRO A 65 -9.02 0.89 5.51
CA PRO A 65 -9.53 2.01 4.72
C PRO A 65 -9.28 3.38 5.34
N GLU A 66 -9.34 3.49 6.67
CA GLU A 66 -9.10 4.74 7.41
C GLU A 66 -7.73 5.37 7.09
N PHE A 67 -6.72 4.52 6.81
CA PHE A 67 -5.37 4.96 6.46
C PHE A 67 -5.17 5.05 4.94
N GLU A 68 -5.74 4.09 4.20
CA GLU A 68 -5.56 3.96 2.75
C GLU A 68 -6.17 5.14 1.97
N TRP A 69 -7.33 5.64 2.39
CA TRP A 69 -7.97 6.80 1.78
C TRP A 69 -7.06 8.02 1.74
N THR A 70 -6.35 8.27 2.85
CA THR A 70 -5.43 9.39 2.97
C THR A 70 -4.14 9.13 2.19
N GLY A 71 -3.60 7.92 2.24
CA GLY A 71 -2.41 7.52 1.49
C GLY A 71 -2.60 7.69 -0.01
N LEU A 72 -3.66 7.11 -0.55
CA LEU A 72 -3.98 7.18 -1.98
C LEU A 72 -4.36 8.60 -2.41
N GLY A 73 -5.06 9.37 -1.59
CA GLY A 73 -5.43 10.76 -1.92
C GLY A 73 -4.25 11.73 -2.06
N ARG A 74 -3.05 11.38 -1.56
CA ARG A 74 -1.82 12.15 -1.81
C ARG A 74 -1.28 11.89 -3.22
N VAL A 75 -1.41 10.64 -3.69
CA VAL A 75 -0.81 10.20 -4.96
C VAL A 75 -1.77 10.33 -6.13
N LEU A 76 -3.06 10.06 -5.94
CA LEU A 76 -4.11 10.11 -6.95
C LEU A 76 -5.07 11.25 -6.62
N ASP A 77 -5.37 12.10 -7.60
CA ASP A 77 -6.41 13.12 -7.42
C ASP A 77 -7.80 12.47 -7.24
N SER A 78 -8.72 13.24 -6.65
CA SER A 78 -10.04 12.74 -6.28
C SER A 78 -10.86 12.21 -7.47
N GLU A 79 -10.68 12.77 -8.66
CA GLU A 79 -11.39 12.32 -9.88
C GLU A 79 -10.88 10.96 -10.33
N THR A 80 -9.55 10.82 -10.42
CA THR A 80 -8.90 9.55 -10.76
C THR A 80 -9.24 8.47 -9.73
N LEU A 81 -9.13 8.77 -8.44
CA LEU A 81 -9.41 7.81 -7.37
C LEU A 81 -10.89 7.40 -7.34
N ALA A 82 -11.81 8.35 -7.51
CA ALA A 82 -13.24 8.04 -7.61
C ALA A 82 -13.56 7.14 -8.81
N SER A 83 -12.94 7.42 -9.96
CA SER A 83 -13.10 6.63 -11.18
C SER A 83 -12.60 5.19 -11.00
N LEU A 84 -11.38 5.01 -10.48
CA LEU A 84 -10.78 3.69 -10.26
C LEU A 84 -11.55 2.85 -9.24
N LEU A 85 -12.14 3.47 -8.23
CA LEU A 85 -12.94 2.77 -7.21
C LEU A 85 -14.40 2.55 -7.62
N ASN A 86 -14.81 3.12 -8.76
CA ASN A 86 -16.19 3.16 -9.22
C ASN A 86 -17.15 3.72 -8.15
N VAL A 87 -16.81 4.89 -7.61
CA VAL A 87 -17.64 5.64 -6.67
C VAL A 87 -17.83 7.07 -7.14
N SER A 88 -18.92 7.72 -6.73
CA SER A 88 -19.07 9.15 -7.00
C SER A 88 -18.11 9.99 -6.15
N LEU A 89 -17.68 11.15 -6.65
CA LEU A 89 -16.86 12.12 -5.90
C LEU A 89 -17.45 12.48 -4.53
N SER A 90 -18.78 12.61 -4.46
CA SER A 90 -19.48 12.87 -3.19
C SER A 90 -19.34 11.72 -2.20
N SER A 91 -19.39 10.47 -2.66
CA SER A 91 -19.18 9.30 -1.81
C SER A 91 -17.73 9.22 -1.35
N LEU A 92 -16.77 9.42 -2.26
CA LEU A 92 -15.35 9.48 -1.93
C LEU A 92 -15.06 10.50 -0.82
N LYS A 93 -15.58 11.73 -0.94
CA LYS A 93 -15.39 12.77 0.08
C LYS A 93 -15.96 12.36 1.45
N ARG A 94 -17.12 11.71 1.47
CA ARG A 94 -17.74 11.23 2.73
C ARG A 94 -16.93 10.09 3.37
N TYR A 95 -16.35 9.19 2.57
CA TYR A 95 -15.47 8.14 3.07
C TYR A 95 -14.17 8.73 3.63
N GLN A 96 -13.52 9.62 2.89
CA GLN A 96 -12.29 10.29 3.34
C GLN A 96 -12.49 11.11 4.62
N ALA A 97 -13.65 11.75 4.78
CA ALA A 97 -13.98 12.52 5.97
C ALA A 97 -14.46 11.67 7.16
N GLY A 98 -14.53 10.33 7.02
CA GLY A 98 -15.08 9.44 8.05
C GLY A 98 -16.58 9.62 8.31
N GLN A 99 -17.27 10.42 7.50
CA GLN A 99 -18.72 10.68 7.61
C GLN A 99 -19.56 9.47 7.21
N ARG A 100 -18.95 8.51 6.51
CA ARG A 100 -19.58 7.26 6.11
C ARG A 100 -18.57 6.13 6.23
N LYS A 101 -18.99 4.99 6.79
CA LYS A 101 -18.20 3.76 6.77
C LYS A 101 -17.96 3.31 5.33
N THR A 102 -16.73 2.96 5.01
CA THR A 102 -16.35 2.38 3.72
C THR A 102 -17.02 1.00 3.58
N PRO A 103 -17.84 0.74 2.55
CA PRO A 103 -18.37 -0.60 2.29
C PRO A 103 -17.25 -1.60 1.97
N ASP A 104 -17.42 -2.87 2.35
CA ASP A 104 -16.37 -3.89 2.21
C ASP A 104 -15.88 -4.04 0.77
N VAL A 105 -16.78 -4.00 -0.21
CA VAL A 105 -16.42 -4.03 -1.64
C VAL A 105 -15.55 -2.84 -2.07
N ILE A 106 -15.74 -1.66 -1.46
CA ILE A 106 -14.92 -0.48 -1.72
C ILE A 106 -13.61 -0.56 -0.93
N ALA A 107 -13.63 -1.11 0.28
CA ALA A 107 -12.43 -1.37 1.07
C ALA A 107 -11.47 -2.33 0.36
N ALA A 108 -12.00 -3.42 -0.23
CA ALA A 108 -11.20 -4.36 -1.01
C ALA A 108 -10.54 -3.70 -2.23
N ARG A 109 -11.29 -2.89 -2.98
CA ARG A 109 -10.76 -2.13 -4.12
C ARG A 109 -9.72 -1.08 -3.70
N LEU A 110 -10.00 -0.36 -2.62
CA LEU A 110 -9.10 0.65 -2.05
C LEU A 110 -7.78 0.02 -1.60
N HIS A 111 -7.87 -1.10 -0.90
CA HIS A 111 -6.71 -1.87 -0.49
C HIS A 111 -5.88 -2.36 -1.68
N HIS A 112 -6.54 -2.93 -2.69
CA HIS A 112 -5.88 -3.35 -3.93
C HIS A 112 -5.12 -2.18 -4.60
N LEU A 113 -5.73 -1.00 -4.70
CA LEU A 113 -5.05 0.18 -5.23
C LEU A 113 -3.89 0.63 -4.34
N ALA A 114 -4.03 0.56 -3.02
CA ALA A 114 -2.96 0.91 -2.08
C ALA A 114 -1.73 0.02 -2.28
N LEU A 115 -1.93 -1.27 -2.52
CA LEU A 115 -0.87 -2.23 -2.81
C LEU A 115 -0.19 -1.92 -4.15
N VAL A 116 -0.96 -1.69 -5.21
CA VAL A 116 -0.42 -1.28 -6.53
C VAL A 116 0.41 -0.01 -6.41
N VAL A 117 -0.11 1.02 -5.73
CA VAL A 117 0.61 2.29 -5.54
C VAL A 117 1.85 2.09 -4.67
N GLY A 118 1.78 1.24 -3.64
CA GLY A 118 2.91 0.89 -2.78
C GLY A 118 4.05 0.23 -3.56
N ASP A 119 3.73 -0.76 -4.40
CA ASP A 119 4.69 -1.42 -5.28
C ASP A 119 5.33 -0.38 -6.23
N LEU A 120 4.51 0.45 -6.88
CA LEU A 120 5.03 1.44 -7.83
C LEU A 120 5.87 2.55 -7.18
N ALA A 121 5.62 2.90 -5.92
CA ALA A 121 6.37 3.94 -5.21
C ALA A 121 7.85 3.60 -5.04
N GLY A 122 8.23 2.32 -5.11
CA GLY A 122 9.63 1.91 -5.13
C GLY A 122 10.38 2.28 -6.43
N SER A 123 9.66 2.52 -7.53
CA SER A 123 10.24 2.77 -8.86
C SER A 123 9.81 4.10 -9.50
N TYR A 124 8.72 4.71 -9.02
CA TYR A 124 8.12 5.90 -9.59
C TYR A 124 7.78 6.93 -8.52
N ASN A 125 7.90 8.21 -8.88
CA ASN A 125 7.27 9.30 -8.14
C ASN A 125 5.77 9.37 -8.42
N ASP A 126 5.04 10.21 -7.68
CA ASP A 126 3.58 10.36 -7.79
C ASP A 126 3.10 10.65 -9.23
N ILE A 127 3.84 11.48 -9.98
CA ILE A 127 3.52 11.80 -11.37
C ILE A 127 3.68 10.56 -12.25
N GLY A 128 4.73 9.79 -12.04
CA GLY A 128 4.99 8.50 -12.69
C GLY A 128 3.86 7.51 -12.42
N ILE A 129 3.44 7.39 -11.16
CA ILE A 129 2.33 6.51 -10.75
C ILE A 129 1.02 6.89 -11.44
N ARG A 130 0.64 8.18 -11.42
CA ARG A 130 -0.57 8.66 -12.11
C ARG A 130 -0.56 8.33 -13.61
N ARG A 131 0.60 8.51 -14.26
CA ARG A 131 0.77 8.17 -15.68
C ARG A 131 0.76 6.67 -15.92
N TRP A 132 1.28 5.87 -14.98
CA TRP A 132 1.35 4.42 -15.09
C TRP A 132 -0.03 3.79 -15.27
N PHE A 133 -1.04 4.26 -14.52
CA PHE A 133 -2.42 3.77 -14.63
C PHE A 133 -3.06 3.98 -16.00
N ASN A 134 -2.64 5.01 -16.74
CA ASN A 134 -3.21 5.39 -18.04
C ASN A 134 -2.42 4.83 -19.24
N ARG A 135 -1.25 4.24 -19.00
CA ARG A 135 -0.39 3.72 -20.08
C ARG A 135 -0.81 2.30 -20.43
N LYS A 136 -1.10 2.07 -21.71
CA LYS A 136 -1.32 0.75 -22.28
C LYS A 136 -0.10 -0.15 -22.07
N ARG A 137 -0.34 -1.41 -21.74
CA ARG A 137 0.71 -2.41 -21.47
C ARG A 137 0.51 -3.62 -22.35
N THR A 138 1.57 -4.07 -23.01
CA THR A 138 1.57 -5.32 -23.78
C THR A 138 1.27 -6.51 -22.88
N LEU A 139 1.81 -6.51 -21.66
CA LEU A 139 1.54 -7.52 -20.61
C LEU A 139 0.08 -7.51 -20.11
N LEU A 140 -0.72 -6.49 -20.47
CA LEU A 140 -2.16 -6.39 -20.21
C LEU A 140 -2.97 -6.40 -21.51
N ASP A 141 -2.47 -7.10 -22.54
CA ASP A 141 -3.15 -7.27 -23.83
C ASP A 141 -3.46 -5.94 -24.53
N GLY A 142 -2.61 -4.93 -24.33
CA GLY A 142 -2.77 -3.59 -24.89
C GLY A 142 -3.72 -2.67 -24.11
N HIS A 143 -4.26 -3.11 -22.98
CA HIS A 143 -5.08 -2.29 -22.08
C HIS A 143 -4.21 -1.47 -21.13
N SER A 144 -4.74 -0.34 -20.68
CA SER A 144 -4.16 0.36 -19.53
C SER A 144 -4.66 -0.27 -18.22
N PRO A 145 -3.91 -0.16 -17.11
CA PRO A 145 -4.40 -0.57 -15.80
C PRO A 145 -5.78 0.04 -15.45
N ALA A 146 -6.00 1.31 -15.77
CA ALA A 146 -7.28 1.98 -15.53
C ALA A 146 -8.44 1.41 -16.36
N ASP A 147 -8.18 0.82 -17.54
CA ASP A 147 -9.21 0.14 -18.32
C ASP A 147 -9.66 -1.16 -17.64
N LEU A 148 -8.74 -1.89 -16.99
CA LEU A 148 -9.02 -3.13 -16.27
C LEU A 148 -9.63 -2.90 -14.88
N LEU A 149 -9.49 -1.68 -14.34
CA LEU A 149 -10.04 -1.24 -13.05
C LEU A 149 -11.24 -0.29 -13.21
N ARG A 150 -12.04 -0.47 -14.27
CA ARG A 150 -13.23 0.35 -14.55
C ARG A 150 -14.51 -0.40 -14.17
N GLY A 151 -15.51 0.33 -13.68
CA GLY A 151 -16.83 -0.22 -13.37
C GLY A 151 -16.83 -1.12 -12.14
N GLU A 152 -17.70 -2.11 -12.10
CA GLU A 152 -17.79 -3.04 -10.97
C GLU A 152 -16.78 -4.18 -11.13
N TRP A 153 -15.55 -3.94 -10.67
CA TRP A 153 -14.48 -4.94 -10.64
C TRP A 153 -14.26 -5.50 -9.24
N ASP A 154 -13.60 -6.65 -9.16
CA ASP A 154 -13.23 -7.33 -7.91
C ASP A 154 -11.71 -7.62 -7.94
N PRO A 155 -10.95 -7.30 -6.86
CA PRO A 155 -9.51 -7.59 -6.78
C PRO A 155 -9.10 -9.02 -7.15
N ASP A 156 -9.96 -10.00 -6.89
CA ASP A 156 -9.68 -11.42 -7.12
C ASP A 156 -9.96 -11.86 -8.56
N GLN A 157 -10.48 -10.96 -9.41
CA GLN A 157 -10.66 -11.24 -10.83
C GLN A 157 -9.33 -11.20 -11.59
N PRO A 158 -9.18 -11.98 -12.69
CA PRO A 158 -7.93 -12.05 -13.44
C PRO A 158 -7.40 -10.70 -13.95
N GLY A 159 -8.27 -9.76 -14.32
CA GLY A 159 -7.86 -8.44 -14.81
C GLY A 159 -7.17 -7.60 -13.72
N PRO A 160 -7.86 -7.25 -12.63
CA PRO A 160 -7.28 -6.56 -11.48
C PRO A 160 -6.05 -7.28 -10.90
N ALA A 161 -6.10 -8.61 -10.72
CA ALA A 161 -4.96 -9.38 -10.23
C ALA A 161 -3.70 -9.16 -11.10
N ARG A 162 -3.82 -9.25 -12.43
CA ARG A 162 -2.71 -8.98 -13.37
C ARG A 162 -2.17 -7.55 -13.28
N VAL A 163 -3.01 -6.57 -12.93
CA VAL A 163 -2.54 -5.19 -12.71
C VAL A 163 -1.61 -5.12 -11.51
N ARG A 164 -1.94 -5.80 -10.41
CA ARG A 164 -1.07 -5.88 -9.23
C ARG A 164 0.21 -6.66 -9.51
N ASP A 165 0.12 -7.79 -10.19
CA ASP A 165 1.30 -8.59 -10.54
C ASP A 165 2.30 -7.77 -11.36
N LEU A 166 1.81 -7.01 -12.35
CA LEU A 166 2.65 -6.13 -13.16
C LEU A 166 3.31 -5.02 -12.32
N ALA A 167 2.62 -4.47 -11.32
CA ALA A 167 3.21 -3.46 -10.44
C ALA A 167 4.35 -4.06 -9.59
N ARG A 168 4.14 -5.27 -9.05
CA ARG A 168 5.12 -6.00 -8.24
C ARG A 168 6.36 -6.40 -9.03
N GLU A 169 6.20 -6.85 -10.28
CA GLU A 169 7.31 -7.21 -11.18
C GLU A 169 8.29 -6.03 -11.40
N LEU A 170 7.80 -4.79 -11.41
CA LEU A 170 8.65 -3.62 -11.62
C LEU A 170 9.57 -3.33 -10.43
N VAL A 171 9.14 -3.72 -9.22
CA VAL A 171 9.96 -3.63 -8.01
C VAL A 171 11.09 -4.66 -8.04
N THR A 172 10.77 -5.91 -8.42
CA THR A 172 11.75 -7.00 -8.44
C THR A 172 12.81 -6.81 -9.53
N MET A 173 12.45 -6.24 -10.68
CA MET A 173 13.41 -5.92 -11.75
C MET A 173 14.34 -4.75 -11.41
N SER A 174 13.97 -3.87 -10.48
CA SER A 174 14.84 -2.78 -10.02
C SER A 174 15.83 -3.23 -8.94
N ALA A 175 15.64 -4.42 -8.36
CA ALA A 175 16.48 -4.99 -7.31
C ALA A 175 17.61 -5.91 -7.80
N THR A 176 17.68 -6.18 -9.11
CA THR A 176 18.75 -6.94 -9.79
C THR A 176 19.69 -6.01 -10.54
#